data_AF-A0A0S3TRS6-F1
#
_entry.id   AF-A0A0S3TRS6-F1
#
_cell.length_a   1.000
_cell.length_b   1.000
_cell.length_c   1.000
_cell.angle_alpha   90.00
_cell.angle_beta   90.00
_cell.angle_gamma   90.00
#
_symmetry.space_group_name_H-M   'P 1'
#
loop_
_entity.id
_entity.type
_entity.pdbx_description
1 polymer ?
#
loop_
_entity_poly.entity_id
_entity_poly.type
_entity_poly.pdbx_seq_one_letter_code
_entity_poly.pdbx_strand_id
1 'polypeptide(L)' 'MMGYLLDTCVVSDFVKGENNTLKRLKSSSPHEIFISSITVMEVKYGLAINPERAIKI' A
#
# COMPACT_ATOMS: atom_id res chain seq x y z
N MET A 1 19.20 0.05 -12.00
CA MET A 1 17.90 0.64 -11.67
C MET A 1 17.54 0.19 -10.26
N MET A 2 17.03 1.09 -9.41
CA MET A 2 16.68 0.79 -8.02
C MET A 2 15.20 1.10 -7.84
N GLY A 3 14.43 0.11 -7.38
CA GLY A 3 13.00 0.23 -7.12
C GLY A 3 12.70 0.21 -5.62
N TYR A 4 11.52 0.73 -5.27
CA TYR A 4 10.97 0.69 -3.92
C TYR A 4 9.98 -0.48 -3.82
N LEU A 5 10.31 -1.47 -3.00
CA LEU A 5 9.35 -2.51 -2.62
C LEU A 5 8.58 -2.01 -1.41
N LEU A 6 7.27 -1.86 -1.54
CA LEU A 6 6.42 -1.35 -0.46
C LEU A 6 6.19 -2.43 0.60
N ASP A 7 6.36 -2.02 1.86
CA ASP A 7 5.91 -2.78 3.03
C ASP A 7 4.39 -2.60 3.25
N THR A 8 3.80 -3.53 3.99
CA THR A 8 2.37 -3.57 4.28
C THR A 8 1.92 -2.38 5.14
N CYS A 9 2.80 -1.86 6.00
CA CYS A 9 2.54 -0.62 6.74
C CYS A 9 2.37 0.57 5.80
N VAL A 10 3.20 0.68 4.77
CA VAL A 10 3.14 1.79 3.79
C VAL A 10 1.85 1.73 2.97
N VAL A 11 1.42 0.53 2.58
CA VAL A 11 0.12 0.34 1.91
C VAL A 11 -1.03 0.74 2.83
N SER A 12 -0.95 0.40 4.11
CA SER A 12 -1.95 0.77 5.12
C SER A 12 -2.02 2.30 5.31
N ASP A 13 -0.88 2.97 5.36
CA ASP A 13 -0.81 4.43 5.51
C ASP A 13 -1.30 5.16 4.26
N PHE A 14 -1.03 4.61 3.07
CA PHE A 14 -1.61 5.08 1.81
C PHE A 14 -3.15 5.03 1.84
N VAL A 15 -3.74 3.89 2.23
CA VAL A 15 -5.20 3.73 2.33
C VAL A 15 -5.82 4.66 3.37
N LYS A 16 -5.11 4.93 4.47
CA LYS A 16 -5.54 5.89 5.51
C LYS A 16 -5.39 7.36 5.08
N GLY A 17 -4.74 7.62 3.94
CA GLY A 17 -4.49 8.96 3.45
C GLY A 17 -3.40 9.71 4.21
N GLU A 18 -2.38 9.01 4.71
CA GLU A 18 -1.25 9.67 5.39
C GLU A 18 -0.51 10.58 4.40
N ASN A 19 -0.32 11.84 4.79
CA ASN A 19 0.10 12.92 3.89
C ASN A 19 1.51 12.73 3.32
N ASN A 20 2.47 12.27 4.14
CA ASN A 20 3.85 12.11 3.70
C ASN A 20 4.00 10.93 2.73
N THR A 21 3.28 9.84 3.02
CA THR A 21 3.18 8.63 2.21
C THR A 21 2.57 8.95 0.86
N LEU A 22 1.43 9.66 0.84
CA LEU A 22 0.80 10.11 -0.40
C LEU A 22 1.72 11.03 -1.22
N LYS A 23 2.37 12.00 -0.59
CA LYS A 23 3.32 12.90 -1.29
C LYS A 23 4.47 12.13 -1.90
N ARG A 24 5.08 11.22 -1.15
CA ARG A 24 6.22 10.41 -1.61
C ARG A 24 5.84 9.47 -2.75
N LEU A 25 4.70 8.79 -2.65
CA LEU A 25 4.22 7.90 -3.71
C LEU A 25 3.87 8.67 -4.98
N LYS A 26 3.21 9.83 -4.86
CA LYS A 26 2.88 10.70 -6.00
C LYS A 26 4.10 11.33 -6.67
N SER A 27 5.20 11.54 -5.94
CA SER A 27 6.44 12.05 -6.50
C SER A 27 7.33 10.97 -7.11
N SER A 28 6.98 9.69 -6.96
CA SER A 28 7.76 8.56 -7.45
C SER A 28 7.20 8.07 -8.79
N SER A 29 8.06 7.58 -9.68
CA SER A 29 7.59 6.99 -10.94
C SER A 29 6.85 5.67 -10.66
N PRO A 30 5.69 5.39 -11.27
CA PRO A 30 5.00 4.12 -11.11
C PRO A 30 5.87 2.90 -11.45
N HIS A 31 6.83 3.04 -12.38
CA HIS A 31 7.76 1.97 -12.76
C HIS A 31 8.82 1.66 -11.70
N GLU A 32 8.94 2.51 -10.68
CA GLU A 32 9.89 2.35 -9.57
C GLU A 32 9.21 1.79 -8.32
N ILE A 33 7.89 1.58 -8.33
CA ILE A 33 7.13 1.14 -7.16
C ILE A 33 6.68 -0.31 -7.38
N PHE A 34 7.01 -1.17 -6.43
CA PHE A 34 6.70 -2.59 -6.46
C PHE A 34 5.99 -3.01 -5.18
N ILE A 35 5.19 -4.07 -5.27
CA ILE A 35 4.54 -4.70 -4.12
C ILE A 35 4.86 -6.20 -4.16
N SER A 36 5.14 -6.78 -3.00
CA SER A 36 5.40 -8.22 -2.91
C SER A 36 4.08 -9.00 -2.97
N SER A 37 4.12 -10.24 -3.45
CA SER A 37 2.94 -11.12 -3.39
C SER A 37 2.51 -11.44 -1.94
N ILE A 38 3.44 -11.36 -0.98
CA ILE A 38 3.16 -11.53 0.45
C ILE A 38 2.33 -10.35 0.96
N THR A 39 2.74 -9.11 0.68
CA THR A 39 1.99 -7.90 1.02
C THR A 39 0.59 -7.91 0.40
N VAL A 40 0.45 -8.40 -0.85
CA VAL A 40 -0.87 -8.58 -1.48
C VAL A 40 -1.73 -9.58 -0.70
N MET A 41 -1.16 -10.69 -0.24
CA MET A 41 -1.86 -11.69 0.58
C MET A 41 -2.30 -11.07 1.92
N GLU A 42 -1.43 -10.34 2.60
CA GLU A 42 -1.72 -9.71 3.89
C GLU A 42 -2.84 -8.68 3.78
N VAL A 43 -2.83 -7.83 2.74
CA VAL A 43 -3.91 -6.86 2.49
C VAL A 43 -5.23 -7.59 2.23
N LYS A 44 -5.24 -8.59 1.34
CA LYS A 44 -6.46 -9.37 1.05
C LYS A 44 -7.00 -10.08 2.28
N TYR A 45 -6.12 -10.70 3.07
CA TYR A 45 -6.49 -11.36 4.31
C TYR A 45 -7.05 -10.35 5.31
N GLY A 46 -6.37 -9.22 5.51
CA GLY A 46 -6.79 -8.15 6.41
C GLY A 46 -8.16 -7.57 6.08
N LEU A 47 -8.49 -7.43 4.79
CA LEU A 47 -9.79 -6.97 4.31
C LEU A 47 -10.89 -8.03 4.51
N ALA A 48 -10.56 -9.32 4.31
CA ALA A 48 -11.51 -10.42 4.51
C ALA A 48 -11.94 -10.55 5.99
N ILE A 49 -11.02 -10.33 6.93
CA ILE A 49 -11.32 -10.42 8.37
C ILE A 49 -11.93 -9.14 8.95
N ASN A 50 -11.73 -7.98 8.31
CA ASN A 50 -12.28 -6.70 8.74
C ASN A 50 -13.01 -6.01 7.56
N PRO A 51 -14.20 -6.50 7.17
CA PRO A 51 -14.93 -6.00 6.01
C PRO A 51 -15.28 -4.50 6.10
N GLU A 52 -15.41 -3.94 7.30
CA GLU A 52 -15.60 -2.50 7.50
C GLU A 52 -14.45 -1.65 6.92
N ARG A 53 -13.23 -2.19 6.88
CA ARG A 53 -12.06 -1.54 6.26
C ARG A 53 -12.04 -1.68 4.74
N ALA A 54 -12.78 -2.64 4.18
CA ALA A 54 -12.92 -2.83 2.74
C ALA A 54 -13.86 -1.81 2.09
N ILE A 55 -14.69 -1.11 2.87
CA ILE A 55 -15.69 -0.15 2.37
C ILE A 55 -15.06 1.18 1.92
N LYS A 56 -13.80 1.46 2.31
CA LYS A 56 -13.11 2.74 2.06
C LYS A 56 -12.13 2.74 0.87
N ILE A 57 -12.02 1.65 0.11
CA ILE A 57 -11.10 1.54 -1.04
C ILE A 57 -11.88 1.69 -2.34
#